data_AF-G3JTJ8-F1
#
_entry.id   AF-G3JTJ8-F1
#
_cell.length_a   1.000
_cell.length_b   1.000
_cell.length_c   1.000
_cell.angle_alpha   90.00
_cell.angle_beta   90.00
_cell.angle_gamma   90.00
#
_symmetry.space_group_name_H-M   'P 1'
#
loop_
_entity.id
_entity.type
_entity.pdbx_description
1 polymer ?
#
loop_
_entity_poly.entity_id
_entity_poly.type
_entity_poly.pdbx_seq_one_letter_code
_entity_poly.pdbx_strand_id
1 'polypeptide(L)'
;MATTGITTVKLQSLPLVASGKVRELYSVDDASLLMAVTDRISAYDEILSNGFDILRQRVTELKHHVISMSPPAEIVTTVERALLRGRCMHIRSLKVFPIEAIRPWLHHGLSLERILQERNCPRNPSSERTSALPGIPIGEKDENISPEQARKLVGDK
;
A
#
# COMPACT_ATOMS: atom_id res chain seq x y z
N MET A 1 14.97 -25.00 -11.05
CA MET A 1 16.05 -24.21 -10.43
C MET A 1 15.41 -23.26 -9.44
N ALA A 2 15.89 -23.20 -8.20
CA ALA A 2 15.33 -22.28 -7.21
C ALA A 2 15.71 -20.85 -7.59
N THR A 3 14.72 -20.02 -7.94
CA THR A 3 14.94 -18.61 -8.22
C THR A 3 15.26 -17.91 -6.89
N THR A 4 16.45 -17.33 -6.77
CA THR A 4 16.82 -16.54 -5.59
C THR A 4 15.89 -15.34 -5.47
N GLY A 5 15.27 -15.16 -4.30
CA GLY A 5 14.39 -14.02 -4.03
C GLY A 5 15.16 -12.69 -4.03
N ILE A 6 14.59 -11.69 -4.70
CA ILE A 6 15.11 -10.32 -4.74
C ILE A 6 14.63 -9.59 -3.49
N THR A 7 15.47 -9.55 -2.48
CA THR A 7 15.14 -8.91 -1.20
C THR A 7 15.46 -7.42 -1.18
N THR A 8 16.11 -6.87 -2.20
CA THR A 8 16.40 -5.43 -2.34
C THR A 8 16.43 -5.11 -3.82
N VAL A 9 15.80 -4.00 -4.22
CA VAL A 9 15.99 -3.43 -5.55
C VAL A 9 16.96 -2.25 -5.39
N LYS A 10 17.91 -2.10 -6.31
CA LYS A 10 18.81 -0.94 -6.30
C LYS A 10 18.91 -0.45 -7.71
N LEU A 11 18.35 0.72 -7.96
CA LEU A 11 18.43 1.40 -9.24
C LEU A 11 19.51 2.48 -9.16
N GLN A 12 20.37 2.53 -10.17
CA GLN A 12 21.32 3.62 -10.36
C GLN A 12 20.68 4.73 -11.20
N SER A 13 19.73 4.37 -12.07
CA SER A 13 19.11 5.31 -13.01
C SER A 13 18.06 6.22 -12.37
N LEU A 14 17.55 5.89 -11.18
CA LEU A 14 16.52 6.65 -10.50
C LEU A 14 16.89 6.88 -9.03
N PRO A 15 16.68 8.09 -8.48
CA PRO A 15 16.94 8.37 -7.07
C PRO A 15 15.90 7.68 -6.17
N LEU A 16 16.37 7.06 -5.10
CA LEU A 16 15.51 6.45 -4.08
C LEU A 16 14.84 7.54 -3.23
N VAL A 17 13.51 7.49 -3.14
CA VAL A 17 12.68 8.40 -2.34
C VAL A 17 12.38 7.79 -0.97
N ALA A 18 11.98 6.52 -0.94
CA ALA A 18 11.64 5.82 0.30
C ALA A 18 11.84 4.31 0.15
N SER A 19 12.22 3.66 1.25
CA SER A 19 12.29 2.20 1.36
C SER A 19 11.42 1.73 2.50
N GLY A 20 10.41 0.92 2.18
CA GLY A 20 9.51 0.30 3.13
C GLY A 20 9.80 -1.19 3.33
N LYS A 21 8.96 -1.86 4.12
CA LYS A 21 9.11 -3.29 4.45
C LYS A 21 9.24 -4.18 3.21
N VAL A 22 8.45 -3.92 2.17
CA VAL A 22 8.41 -4.78 0.96
C VAL A 22 8.49 -3.99 -0.35
N ARG A 23 8.49 -2.65 -0.29
CA ARG A 23 8.46 -1.77 -1.46
C ARG A 23 9.52 -0.71 -1.39
N GLU A 24 9.98 -0.28 -2.55
CA GLU A 24 10.89 0.84 -2.73
C GLU A 24 10.26 1.83 -3.70
N LEU A 25 10.38 3.12 -3.41
CA LEU A 25 9.87 4.21 -4.22
C LEU A 25 11.03 4.99 -4.79
N TYR A 26 11.02 5.21 -6.10
CA TYR A 26 12.03 5.95 -6.84
C TYR A 26 11.38 7.14 -7.54
N SER A 27 12.06 8.28 -7.61
CA SER A 27 11.55 9.46 -8.32
C SER A 27 11.77 9.29 -9.82
N VAL A 28 10.74 9.50 -10.63
CA VAL A 28 10.87 9.54 -12.10
C VAL A 28 10.92 10.99 -12.57
N ASP A 29 9.99 11.82 -12.08
CA ASP A 29 9.90 13.25 -12.31
C ASP A 29 9.08 13.91 -11.17
N ASP A 30 8.78 15.20 -11.28
CA ASP A 30 8.05 15.95 -10.24
C ASP A 30 6.60 15.46 -10.02
N ALA A 31 6.03 14.74 -10.99
CA ALA A 31 4.65 14.28 -10.98
C ALA A 31 4.50 12.76 -10.85
N SER A 32 5.59 11.99 -10.90
CA SER A 32 5.53 10.53 -10.97
C SER A 32 6.69 9.80 -10.28
N LEU A 33 6.37 8.59 -9.81
CA LEU A 33 7.27 7.72 -9.06
C LEU A 33 7.27 6.32 -9.69
N LEU A 34 8.37 5.60 -9.54
CA LEU A 34 8.44 4.17 -9.81
C LEU A 34 8.39 3.42 -8.48
N MET A 35 7.36 2.61 -8.29
CA MET A 35 7.23 1.72 -7.13
C MET A 35 7.72 0.33 -7.52
N ALA A 36 8.80 -0.14 -6.89
CA ALA A 36 9.33 -1.49 -7.04
C ALA A 36 8.93 -2.35 -5.84
N VAL A 37 8.59 -3.61 -6.08
CA VAL A 37 8.22 -4.60 -5.06
C VAL A 37 9.33 -5.63 -4.94
N THR A 38 9.76 -5.86 -3.70
CA THR A 38 10.74 -6.88 -3.34
C THR A 38 10.03 -8.19 -2.98
N ASP A 39 10.76 -9.30 -2.97
CA ASP A 39 10.28 -10.60 -2.50
C ASP A 39 10.29 -10.70 -0.95
N ARG A 40 10.48 -9.57 -0.25
CA ARG A 40 10.31 -9.50 1.22
C ARG A 40 8.82 -9.66 1.51
N ILE A 41 8.46 -10.54 2.45
CA ILE A 41 7.07 -10.80 2.85
C ILE A 41 6.80 -10.19 4.23
N SER A 42 5.65 -9.53 4.38
CA SER A 42 5.08 -9.14 5.67
C SER A 42 3.71 -9.81 5.83
N ALA A 43 3.63 -10.76 6.76
CA ALA A 43 2.55 -11.71 7.10
C ALA A 43 1.17 -11.63 6.39
N TYR A 44 0.75 -12.84 5.95
CA TYR A 44 -0.48 -13.29 5.25
C TYR A 44 -0.43 -13.18 3.71
N ASP A 45 -0.12 -14.34 3.10
CA ASP A 45 0.17 -14.61 1.69
C ASP A 45 -1.04 -14.48 0.76
N GLU A 46 -0.89 -13.73 -0.34
CA GLU A 46 -1.06 -14.21 -1.73
C GLU A 46 -0.50 -13.16 -2.70
N ILE A 47 0.33 -13.59 -3.66
CA ILE A 47 0.74 -12.73 -4.79
C ILE A 47 -0.40 -12.71 -5.80
N LEU A 48 -1.18 -11.62 -5.80
CA LEU A 48 -2.21 -11.40 -6.81
C LEU A 48 -1.55 -11.09 -8.16
N SER A 49 -1.46 -12.08 -9.03
CA SER A 49 -0.89 -11.96 -10.37
C SER A 49 -1.67 -11.01 -11.30
N ASN A 50 -2.96 -10.76 -11.01
CA ASN A 50 -3.90 -10.17 -11.96
C ASN A 50 -4.77 -9.02 -11.37
N GLY A 51 -4.45 -8.55 -10.15
CA GLY A 51 -5.41 -7.76 -9.37
C GLY A 51 -5.84 -6.45 -10.03
N PHE A 52 -4.91 -5.78 -10.72
CA PHE A 52 -5.15 -4.41 -11.18
C PHE A 52 -6.04 -4.33 -12.44
N ASP A 53 -5.89 -5.26 -13.38
CA ASP A 53 -6.72 -5.29 -14.59
C ASP A 53 -8.18 -5.62 -14.26
N ILE A 54 -8.41 -6.51 -13.28
CA ILE A 54 -9.75 -6.86 -12.81
C ILE A 54 -10.43 -5.65 -12.15
N LEU A 55 -9.69 -4.87 -11.35
CA LEU A 55 -10.24 -3.68 -10.70
C LEU A 55 -10.66 -2.61 -11.72
N ARG A 56 -9.86 -2.39 -12.77
CA ARG A 56 -10.20 -1.46 -13.86
C ARG A 56 -11.44 -1.89 -14.64
N GLN A 57 -11.61 -3.19 -14.88
CA GLN A 57 -12.77 -3.71 -15.60
C GLN A 57 -14.06 -3.64 -14.77
N ARG A 58 -13.97 -3.87 -13.46
CA ARG A 58 -15.14 -3.94 -12.58
C ARG A 58 -15.53 -2.60 -11.96
N VAL A 59 -14.60 -1.67 -11.82
CA VAL A 59 -14.81 -0.35 -11.20
C VAL A 59 -14.23 0.72 -12.11
N THR A 60 -14.91 0.96 -13.22
CA THR A 60 -14.46 1.85 -14.30
C THR A 60 -14.28 3.31 -13.86
N GLU A 61 -14.99 3.75 -12.82
CA GLU A 61 -14.89 5.11 -12.27
C GLU A 61 -13.79 5.28 -11.22
N LEU A 62 -13.10 4.20 -10.83
CA LEU A 62 -12.08 4.25 -9.80
C LEU A 62 -10.85 5.02 -10.28
N LYS A 63 -10.68 6.24 -9.76
CA LYS A 63 -9.44 6.99 -9.93
C LYS A 63 -8.32 6.33 -9.14
N HIS A 64 -7.26 5.93 -9.83
CA HIS A 64 -6.07 5.31 -9.24
C HIS A 64 -4.79 6.02 -9.68
N HIS A 65 -3.71 5.86 -8.91
CA HIS A 65 -2.43 6.50 -9.22
C HIS A 65 -1.59 5.77 -10.27
N VAL A 66 -1.90 4.52 -10.65
CA VAL A 66 -1.08 3.77 -11.62
C VAL A 66 -1.19 4.38 -13.02
N ILE A 67 -0.02 4.69 -13.61
CA ILE A 67 0.17 5.13 -14.99
C ILE A 67 0.42 3.90 -15.87
N SER A 68 1.40 3.07 -15.49
CA SER A 68 1.83 1.88 -16.22
C SER A 68 2.34 0.79 -15.27
N MET A 69 2.25 -0.48 -15.69
CA MET A 69 2.88 -1.63 -15.00
C MET A 69 4.29 -1.93 -15.52
N SER A 70 4.87 -0.99 -16.27
CA SER A 70 6.23 -1.08 -16.82
C SER A 70 7.04 0.15 -16.40
N PRO A 71 8.37 0.00 -16.22
CA PRO A 71 9.22 1.14 -15.93
C PRO A 71 9.35 2.06 -17.14
N PRO A 72 9.64 3.35 -16.94
CA PRO A 72 9.92 4.28 -18.04
C PRO A 72 11.19 3.84 -18.79
N ALA A 73 11.01 3.31 -20.00
CA ALA A 73 12.09 2.67 -20.76
C ALA A 73 13.23 3.65 -21.10
N GLU A 74 12.93 4.92 -21.28
CA GLU A 74 13.92 5.94 -21.66
C GLU A 74 14.93 6.24 -20.54
N ILE A 75 14.54 6.03 -19.28
CA ILE A 75 15.36 6.38 -18.12
C ILE A 75 16.08 5.15 -17.56
N VAL A 76 15.39 4.01 -17.52
CA VAL A 76 15.89 2.79 -16.86
C VAL A 76 16.70 1.94 -17.83
N THR A 77 17.87 1.45 -17.40
CA THR A 77 18.76 0.60 -18.21
C THR A 77 18.13 -0.77 -18.50
N THR A 78 18.60 -1.46 -19.55
CA THR A 78 18.12 -2.81 -19.90
C THR A 78 18.27 -3.82 -18.75
N VAL A 79 19.35 -3.70 -17.96
CA VAL A 79 19.61 -4.58 -16.80
C VAL A 79 18.59 -4.33 -15.69
N GLU A 80 18.35 -3.07 -15.35
CA GLU A 80 17.35 -2.70 -14.34
C GLU A 80 15.93 -3.04 -14.80
N ARG A 81 15.61 -2.92 -16.10
CA ARG A 81 14.31 -3.37 -16.63
C ARG A 81 14.10 -4.87 -16.43
N ALA A 82 15.14 -5.67 -16.59
CA ALA A 82 15.06 -7.11 -16.32
C ALA A 82 14.79 -7.40 -14.83
N LEU A 83 15.41 -6.62 -13.93
CA LEU A 83 15.18 -6.69 -12.48
C LEU A 83 13.74 -6.29 -12.10
N LEU A 84 13.19 -5.26 -12.74
CA LEU A 84 11.87 -4.68 -12.43
C LEU A 84 10.69 -5.40 -13.09
N ARG A 85 10.97 -6.29 -14.05
CA ARG A 85 9.93 -6.99 -14.84
C ARG A 85 8.95 -7.73 -13.93
N GLY A 86 7.67 -7.39 -14.08
CA GLY A 86 6.56 -8.03 -13.36
C GLY A 86 6.46 -7.67 -11.87
N ARG A 87 7.24 -6.69 -11.39
CA ARG A 87 7.29 -6.31 -9.97
C ARG A 87 7.39 -4.81 -9.74
N CYS A 88 7.01 -4.00 -10.72
CA CYS A 88 7.01 -2.56 -10.59
C CYS A 88 5.74 -1.92 -11.15
N MET A 89 5.46 -0.70 -10.68
CA MET A 89 4.41 0.16 -11.21
C MET A 89 4.97 1.57 -11.33
N HIS A 90 4.77 2.20 -12.49
CA HIS A 90 4.93 3.64 -12.66
C HIS A 90 3.63 4.30 -12.19
N ILE A 91 3.72 5.16 -11.19
CA ILE A 91 2.59 5.75 -10.48
C ILE A 91 2.69 7.27 -10.45
N ARG A 92 1.56 7.94 -10.32
CA ARG A 92 1.49 9.39 -10.04
C ARG A 92 1.92 9.66 -8.61
N SER A 93 2.68 10.72 -8.41
CA SER A 93 2.95 11.28 -7.10
C SER A 93 1.69 11.96 -6.58
N LEU A 94 1.19 11.51 -5.44
CA LEU A 94 -0.02 12.05 -4.80
C LEU A 94 0.26 12.33 -3.32
N LYS A 95 -0.47 13.30 -2.77
CA LYS A 95 -0.47 13.54 -1.32
C LYS A 95 -1.16 12.36 -0.62
N VAL A 96 -0.41 11.65 0.21
CA VAL A 96 -0.94 10.55 1.04
C VAL A 96 -1.60 11.14 2.28
N PHE A 97 -2.81 10.68 2.58
CA PHE A 97 -3.45 10.98 3.87
C PHE A 97 -2.86 10.09 4.96
N PRO A 98 -2.58 10.61 6.17
CA PRO A 98 -1.96 9.86 7.26
C PRO A 98 -2.97 8.94 7.98
N ILE A 99 -3.76 8.19 7.22
CA ILE A 99 -4.75 7.23 7.68
C ILE A 99 -4.71 5.99 6.79
N GLU A 100 -4.97 4.82 7.35
CA GLU A 100 -5.29 3.63 6.55
C GLU A 100 -6.80 3.38 6.59
N ALA A 101 -7.39 3.31 5.40
CA ALA A 101 -8.80 3.03 5.22
C ALA A 101 -9.04 1.51 5.30
N ILE A 102 -9.39 1.03 6.49
CA ILE A 102 -9.65 -0.39 6.74
C ILE A 102 -11.16 -0.61 6.90
N ARG A 103 -11.70 -1.61 6.21
CA ARG A 103 -13.04 -2.12 6.55
C ARG A 103 -12.86 -3.26 7.55
N PRO A 104 -13.37 -3.14 8.79
CA PRO A 104 -13.36 -4.26 9.70
C PRO A 104 -14.30 -5.36 9.17
N TRP A 105 -13.71 -6.47 8.75
CA TRP A 105 -14.43 -7.72 8.58
C TRP A 105 -14.28 -8.51 9.87
N LEU A 106 -15.36 -9.15 10.36
CA LEU A 106 -15.28 -10.07 11.49
C LEU A 106 -14.48 -11.32 11.09
N HIS A 107 -13.16 -11.25 11.19
CA HIS A 107 -12.29 -12.42 11.15
C HIS A 107 -11.57 -12.52 12.50
N HIS A 108 -11.35 -13.77 12.91
CA HIS A 108 -10.98 -14.28 14.24
C HIS A 108 -9.66 -13.76 14.86
N GLY A 109 -9.15 -12.59 14.47
CA GLY A 109 -7.90 -11.99 14.97
C GLY A 109 -8.05 -10.85 15.98
N LEU A 110 -9.25 -10.29 16.17
CA LEU A 110 -9.53 -9.44 17.33
C LEU A 110 -9.62 -10.35 18.55
N SER A 111 -8.90 -9.99 19.64
CA SER A 111 -8.94 -10.77 20.87
C SER A 111 -10.40 -11.00 21.28
N LEU A 112 -10.76 -12.26 21.50
CA LEU A 112 -12.08 -12.68 21.99
C LEU A 112 -12.53 -11.83 23.18
N GLU A 113 -11.57 -11.38 24.00
CA GLU A 113 -11.77 -10.46 25.12
C GLU A 113 -12.46 -9.13 24.72
N ARG A 114 -12.08 -8.53 23.59
CA ARG A 114 -12.66 -7.27 23.10
C ARG A 114 -14.06 -7.49 22.51
N ILE A 115 -14.27 -8.64 21.87
CA ILE A 115 -15.58 -9.08 21.36
C ILE A 115 -16.57 -9.32 22.51
N LEU A 116 -16.09 -9.84 23.64
CA LEU A 116 -16.91 -10.13 24.82
C LEU A 116 -17.22 -8.86 25.65
N GLN A 117 -16.30 -7.88 25.70
CA GLN A 117 -16.53 -6.59 26.35
C GLN A 117 -17.45 -5.67 25.54
N GLU A 118 -17.41 -5.71 24.20
CA GLU A 118 -18.24 -4.86 23.32
C GLU A 118 -19.70 -5.34 23.16
N ARG A 119 -20.22 -6.20 24.06
CA ARG A 119 -21.62 -6.68 24.04
C ARG A 119 -22.70 -5.59 24.12
N ASN A 120 -22.34 -4.34 24.43
CA ASN A 120 -23.22 -3.17 24.42
C ASN A 120 -23.00 -2.22 23.23
N CYS A 121 -22.20 -2.58 22.22
CA CYS A 121 -22.09 -1.78 21.01
C CYS A 121 -23.25 -2.15 20.06
N PRO A 122 -24.09 -1.20 19.61
CA PRO A 122 -25.15 -1.51 18.66
C PRO A 122 -24.54 -2.16 17.43
N ARG A 123 -25.06 -3.34 17.04
CA ARG A 123 -24.79 -4.02 15.76
C ARG A 123 -25.14 -3.08 14.62
N ASN A 124 -24.23 -2.18 14.27
CA ASN A 124 -24.33 -1.44 13.03
C ASN A 124 -23.32 -2.07 12.06
N PRO A 125 -23.77 -2.70 10.95
CA PRO A 125 -22.89 -3.32 9.96
C PRO A 125 -22.01 -2.33 9.17
N SER A 126 -21.88 -1.08 9.65
CA SER A 126 -21.27 0.05 8.95
C SER A 126 -20.19 0.79 9.77
N SER A 127 -19.65 0.21 10.85
CA SER A 127 -18.57 0.89 11.60
C SER A 127 -17.23 0.76 10.88
N GLU A 128 -17.00 1.63 9.88
CA GLU A 128 -15.71 1.85 9.26
C GLU A 128 -14.70 2.27 10.35
N ARG A 129 -13.71 1.41 10.62
CA ARG A 129 -12.61 1.71 11.54
C ARG A 129 -11.39 2.08 10.70
N THR A 130 -10.97 3.34 10.76
CA THR A 130 -9.72 3.79 10.12
C THR A 130 -8.58 3.59 11.11
N SER A 131 -7.37 3.27 10.65
CA SER A 131 -6.18 3.38 11.47
C SER A 131 -5.49 4.69 11.17
N ALA A 132 -4.90 5.34 12.17
CA ALA A 132 -4.12 6.56 11.98
C ALA A 132 -2.64 6.21 11.85
N LEU A 133 -1.94 6.94 10.99
CA LEU A 133 -0.47 7.02 10.96
C LEU A 133 -0.03 8.42 11.44
N PRO A 134 -0.26 8.80 12.71
CA PRO A 134 0.11 10.13 13.19
C PRO A 134 1.61 10.18 13.47
N GLY A 135 2.44 10.46 12.46
CA GLY A 135 3.85 10.85 12.67
C GLY A 135 4.66 9.95 13.60
N ILE A 136 4.36 8.65 13.63
CA ILE A 136 4.89 7.71 14.62
C ILE A 136 6.35 7.39 14.26
N PRO A 137 7.29 7.38 15.23
CA PRO A 137 8.64 6.86 15.01
C PRO A 137 8.58 5.41 14.52
N ILE A 138 9.48 5.05 13.60
CA ILE A 138 9.56 3.72 12.99
C ILE A 138 9.56 2.64 14.11
N GLY A 139 8.44 1.95 14.33
CA GLY A 139 8.35 0.87 15.32
C GLY A 139 7.06 0.74 16.12
N GLU A 140 6.23 1.78 16.26
CA GLU A 140 4.95 1.63 16.99
C GLU A 140 3.82 1.10 16.08
N LYS A 141 2.81 0.48 16.70
CA LYS A 141 1.70 -0.17 16.00
C LYS A 141 0.65 0.87 15.59
N ASP A 142 0.01 0.62 14.45
CA ASP A 142 -1.11 1.45 13.99
C ASP A 142 -2.27 1.40 14.99
N GLU A 143 -2.82 2.57 15.33
CA GLU A 143 -3.92 2.68 16.27
C GLU A 143 -5.25 2.82 15.52
N ASN A 144 -6.27 2.09 15.98
CA ASN A 144 -7.63 2.22 15.48
C ASN A 144 -8.23 3.54 15.98
N ILE A 145 -8.67 4.38 15.04
CA ILE A 145 -9.34 5.65 15.30
C ILE A 145 -10.80 5.63 14.85
N SER A 146 -11.62 6.47 15.48
CA SER A 146 -13.00 6.70 15.08
C SER A 146 -13.08 7.57 13.82
N PRO A 147 -14.19 7.51 13.05
CA PRO A 147 -14.40 8.42 11.92
C PRO A 147 -14.32 9.91 12.30
N GLU A 148 -14.72 10.28 13.52
CA GLU A 148 -14.60 11.66 14.01
C GLU A 148 -13.15 12.07 14.25
N GLN A 149 -12.32 11.17 14.77
CA GLN A 149 -10.88 11.39 14.92
C GLN A 149 -10.21 11.48 13.54
N ALA A 150 -10.63 10.66 12.58
CA ALA A 150 -10.14 10.73 11.20
C ALA A 150 -10.45 12.10 10.58
N ARG A 151 -11.69 12.60 10.71
CA ARG A 151 -12.06 13.95 10.23
C ARG A 151 -11.20 15.05 10.84
N LYS A 152 -10.82 14.93 12.12
CA LYS A 152 -9.91 15.91 12.75
C LYS A 152 -8.51 15.89 12.12
N LEU A 153 -8.05 14.75 11.61
CA LEU A 153 -6.74 14.60 10.96
C LEU A 153 -6.74 15.02 9.49
N VAL A 154 -7.76 14.64 8.72
CA VAL A 154 -7.80 14.83 7.26
C VAL A 154 -8.74 15.94 6.79
N GLY A 155 -9.59 16.47 7.66
CA GLY A 155 -10.66 17.43 7.35
C GLY A 155 -11.95 16.76 6.87
N ASP A 156 -12.96 17.58 6.56
CA ASP A 156 -14.30 17.13 6.13
C ASP A 156 -14.44 16.87 4.62
N LYS A 157 -13.33 16.76 3.88
CA LYS A 157 -13.34 16.64 2.40
C LYS A 157 -13.34 15.21 1.91
#